data_AF-A0A3G2EEU0-F1
#
_entry.id   AF-A0A3G2EEU0-F1
#
_cell.length_a   1.000
_cell.length_b   1.000
_cell.length_c   1.000
_cell.angle_alpha   90.00
_cell.angle_beta   90.00
_cell.angle_gamma   90.00
#
_symmetry.space_group_name_H-M   'P 1'
#
loop_
_entity.id
_entity.type
_entity.pdbx_description
1 polymer ?
#
loop_
_entity_poly.entity_id
_entity_poly.type
_entity_poly.pdbx_seq_one_letter_code
_entity_poly.pdbx_strand_id
1 'polypeptide(L)'
;MAKITISCSIPVDDEVVTEFLHKYVLQSRVGAARKLRMGEKGCFYTCSLYQEDHAKVSRLIRRMLAFFESKDIPLTILKIGAQDSWCEVDPEQRDPWKIAPQALLALLDATPDGGIQAALNT
;
A
#
# COMPACT_ATOMS: atom_id res chain seq x y z
N MET A 1 -1.76 9.07 -12.07
CA MET A 1 -0.56 8.79 -11.25
C MET A 1 -0.63 7.39 -10.67
N ALA A 2 0.51 6.72 -10.47
CA ALA A 2 0.55 5.36 -9.90
C ALA A 2 -0.01 5.34 -8.47
N LYS A 3 -0.61 4.21 -8.09
CA LYS A 3 -1.17 3.97 -6.76
C LYS A 3 -0.38 2.89 -6.05
N ILE A 4 -0.28 3.03 -4.73
CA ILE A 4 0.18 1.97 -3.83
C ILE A 4 -1.03 1.32 -3.20
N THR A 5 -1.05 0.00 -3.19
CA THR A 5 -2.06 -0.80 -2.49
C THR A 5 -1.40 -1.78 -1.54
N ILE A 6 -1.97 -1.94 -0.35
CA ILE A 6 -1.42 -2.81 0.69
C ILE A 6 -2.51 -3.76 1.20
N SER A 7 -2.14 -5.03 1.29
CA SER A 7 -2.90 -6.12 1.92
C SER A 7 -1.95 -6.99 2.76
N CYS A 8 -2.49 -7.86 3.60
CA CYS A 8 -1.70 -8.94 4.19
C CYS A 8 -1.37 -9.99 3.11
N SER A 9 -0.24 -10.68 3.20
CA SER A 9 0.07 -11.78 2.28
C SER A 9 -0.67 -13.07 2.67
N ILE A 10 -0.99 -13.22 3.95
CA ILE A 10 -1.74 -14.36 4.52
C ILE A 10 -3.02 -13.87 5.20
N PRO A 11 -4.04 -14.72 5.35
CA PRO A 11 -5.19 -14.43 6.21
C PRO A 11 -4.75 -14.11 7.64
N VAL A 12 -5.28 -13.03 8.21
CA VAL A 12 -5.01 -12.59 9.58
C VAL A 12 -6.31 -12.45 10.36
N ASP A 13 -6.34 -13.01 11.56
CA ASP A 13 -7.41 -12.82 12.55
C ASP A 13 -6.78 -12.38 13.87
N ASP A 14 -6.45 -11.08 13.96
CA ASP A 14 -5.82 -10.47 15.13
C ASP A 14 -6.54 -9.16 15.46
N GLU A 15 -7.03 -9.05 16.70
CA GLU A 15 -7.78 -7.90 17.18
C GLU A 15 -6.90 -6.64 17.25
N VAL A 16 -5.63 -6.77 17.64
CA VAL A 16 -4.68 -5.65 17.72
C VAL A 16 -4.41 -5.08 16.32
N VAL A 17 -4.31 -5.95 15.31
CA VAL A 17 -4.15 -5.53 13.91
C VAL A 17 -5.43 -4.88 13.40
N THR A 18 -6.59 -5.42 13.75
CA THR A 18 -7.90 -4.84 13.41
C THR A 18 -8.06 -3.44 14.02
N GLU A 19 -7.73 -3.26 15.30
CA GLU A 19 -7.75 -1.98 16.00
C GLU A 19 -6.78 -0.97 15.38
N PHE A 20 -5.60 -1.43 14.99
CA PHE A 20 -4.63 -0.59 14.29
C PHE A 20 -5.21 -0.04 12.97
N LEU A 21 -5.82 -0.90 12.14
CA LEU A 21 -6.45 -0.47 10.90
C LEU A 21 -7.64 0.47 11.13
N HIS A 22 -8.43 0.20 12.18
CA HIS A 22 -9.54 1.06 12.56
C HIS A 22 -9.06 2.47 12.92
N LYS A 23 -8.00 2.56 13.75
CA LYS A 23 -7.48 3.82 14.28
C LYS A 23 -6.67 4.64 13.27
N TYR A 24 -5.84 3.98 12.46
CA TYR A 24 -4.86 4.68 11.60
C TYR A 24 -5.22 4.67 10.13
N VAL A 25 -5.96 3.68 9.67
CA VAL A 25 -6.42 3.56 8.26
C VAL A 25 -7.90 3.93 8.12
N LEU A 26 -8.57 4.24 9.24
CA LEU A 26 -9.97 4.70 9.31
C LEU A 26 -10.96 3.71 8.66
N GLN A 27 -10.64 2.42 8.68
CA GLN A 27 -11.58 1.36 8.31
C GLN A 27 -12.58 1.14 9.45
N SER A 28 -13.80 0.68 9.16
CA SER A 28 -14.65 0.13 10.23
C SER A 28 -14.00 -1.14 10.79
N ARG A 29 -14.16 -1.43 12.10
CA ARG A 29 -13.62 -2.66 12.71
C ARG A 29 -14.04 -3.92 11.94
N VAL A 30 -15.32 -4.01 11.60
CA VAL A 30 -15.88 -5.13 10.82
C VAL A 30 -15.26 -5.22 9.43
N GLY A 31 -15.08 -4.08 8.75
CA GLY A 31 -14.44 -4.03 7.43
C GLY A 31 -12.96 -4.39 7.47
N ALA A 32 -12.24 -3.90 8.49
CA ALA A 32 -10.84 -4.23 8.73
C ALA A 32 -10.65 -5.73 8.98
N ALA A 33 -11.39 -6.31 9.93
CA ALA A 33 -11.35 -7.74 10.22
C ALA A 33 -11.68 -8.58 8.98
N ARG A 34 -12.72 -8.20 8.21
CA ARG A 34 -13.06 -8.88 6.96
C ARG A 34 -11.91 -8.86 5.96
N LYS A 35 -11.27 -7.72 5.74
CA LYS A 35 -10.15 -7.57 4.81
C LYS A 35 -8.93 -8.35 5.26
N LEU A 36 -8.58 -8.31 6.55
CA LEU A 36 -7.47 -9.08 7.11
C LEU A 36 -7.67 -10.59 6.90
N ARG A 37 -8.88 -11.11 7.13
CA ARG A 37 -9.22 -12.53 6.90
C ARG A 37 -9.14 -12.95 5.43
N MET A 38 -9.24 -12.01 4.50
CA MET A 38 -9.10 -12.30 3.07
C MET A 38 -7.63 -12.40 2.61
N GLY A 39 -6.67 -12.08 3.48
CA GLY A 39 -5.23 -12.11 3.17
C GLY A 39 -4.90 -11.27 1.95
N GLU A 40 -4.21 -11.86 0.98
CA GLU A 40 -3.82 -11.14 -0.25
C GLU A 40 -5.03 -10.66 -1.05
N LYS A 41 -6.21 -11.26 -0.86
CA LYS A 41 -7.48 -10.81 -1.46
C LYS A 41 -8.22 -9.76 -0.61
N GLY A 42 -7.57 -9.13 0.36
CA GLY A 42 -8.18 -8.13 1.24
C GLY A 42 -7.39 -6.83 1.37
N CYS A 43 -7.41 -5.98 0.33
CA CYS A 43 -6.78 -4.67 0.37
C CYS A 43 -7.47 -3.77 1.39
N PHE A 44 -6.70 -3.30 2.35
CA PHE A 44 -7.15 -2.39 3.39
C PHE A 44 -6.63 -0.97 3.22
N TYR A 45 -5.65 -0.75 2.33
CA TYR A 45 -5.09 0.57 2.09
C TYR A 45 -4.75 0.80 0.62
N THR A 46 -5.18 1.94 0.09
CA THR A 46 -4.83 2.42 -1.25
C THR A 46 -4.54 3.92 -1.19
N CYS A 47 -3.45 4.37 -1.81
CA CYS A 47 -3.16 5.80 -1.98
C CYS A 47 -2.50 6.08 -3.34
N SER A 48 -2.69 7.27 -3.90
CA SER A 48 -1.91 7.73 -5.05
C SER A 48 -0.58 8.31 -4.58
N LEU A 49 0.50 8.02 -5.30
CA LEU A 49 1.80 8.66 -5.06
C LEU A 49 1.79 10.14 -5.50
N TYR A 50 2.58 10.96 -4.82
CA TYR A 50 2.89 12.36 -5.19
C TYR A 50 1.72 13.37 -5.18
N GLN A 51 0.68 13.12 -4.36
CA GLN A 51 -0.35 14.13 -4.07
C GLN A 51 0.07 15.05 -2.90
N GLU A 52 -0.66 16.16 -2.71
CA GLU A 52 -0.38 17.21 -1.70
C GLU A 52 -0.20 16.66 -0.25
N ASP A 53 -0.78 15.50 0.07
CA ASP A 53 -0.64 14.83 1.37
C ASP A 53 0.53 13.84 1.46
N HIS A 54 1.52 13.89 0.56
CA HIS A 54 2.65 12.94 0.48
C HIS A 54 3.35 12.72 1.83
N ALA A 55 3.60 13.79 2.60
CA ALA A 55 4.25 13.68 3.91
C ALA A 55 3.40 12.88 4.93
N LYS A 56 2.08 13.09 4.95
CA LYS A 56 1.16 12.35 5.84
C LYS A 56 1.05 10.89 5.40
N VAL A 57 0.92 10.66 4.10
CA VAL A 57 0.86 9.32 3.49
C VAL A 57 2.15 8.54 3.78
N SER A 58 3.31 9.15 3.56
CA SER A 58 4.62 8.56 3.86
C SER A 58 4.74 8.17 5.33
N ARG A 59 4.34 9.05 6.24
CA ARG A 59 4.34 8.75 7.68
C ARG A 59 3.40 7.59 8.04
N LEU A 60 2.21 7.55 7.46
CA LEU A 60 1.25 6.45 7.69
C LEU A 60 1.79 5.12 7.17
N ILE A 61 2.33 5.10 5.95
CA ILE A 61 2.91 3.88 5.35
C ILE A 61 4.09 3.37 6.19
N ARG A 62 5.02 4.24 6.59
CA ARG A 62 6.14 3.84 7.47
C ARG A 62 5.65 3.23 8.78
N ARG A 63 4.60 3.83 9.37
CA ARG A 63 3.96 3.28 10.58
C ARG A 63 3.32 1.91 10.33
N MET A 64 2.66 1.73 9.19
CA MET A 64 2.09 0.42 8.82
C MET A 64 3.20 -0.63 8.68
N LEU A 65 4.23 -0.36 7.86
CA LEU A 65 5.33 -1.30 7.64
C LEU A 65 5.98 -1.74 8.95
N ALA A 66 6.33 -0.79 9.82
CA ALA A 66 6.93 -1.10 11.12
C ALA A 66 5.98 -1.88 12.05
N PHE A 67 4.68 -1.56 12.05
CA PHE A 67 3.71 -2.27 12.89
C PHE A 67 3.54 -3.73 12.46
N PHE A 68 3.36 -3.97 11.17
CA PHE A 68 3.17 -5.33 10.64
C PHE A 68 4.47 -6.15 10.74
N GLU A 69 5.63 -5.55 10.51
CA GLU A 69 6.95 -6.17 10.75
C GLU A 69 7.12 -6.57 12.22
N SER A 70 6.76 -5.70 13.17
CA SER A 70 6.83 -6.02 14.62
C SER A 70 5.93 -7.18 15.06
N LYS A 71 4.95 -7.54 14.22
CA LYS A 71 3.99 -8.63 14.43
C LYS A 71 4.32 -9.89 13.63
N ASP A 72 5.41 -9.90 12.87
CA ASP A 72 5.77 -10.97 11.92
C ASP A 72 4.67 -11.25 10.88
N ILE A 73 3.89 -10.23 10.52
CA ILE A 73 2.80 -10.36 9.55
C ILE A 73 3.30 -9.87 8.18
N PRO A 74 3.43 -10.76 7.19
CA PRO A 74 3.88 -10.37 5.86
C PRO A 74 2.82 -9.53 5.14
N LEU A 75 3.29 -8.49 4.45
CA LEU A 75 2.47 -7.59 3.65
C LEU A 75 2.72 -7.80 2.15
N THR A 76 1.64 -7.81 1.37
CA THR A 76 1.70 -7.69 -0.09
C THR A 76 1.50 -6.22 -0.45
N ILE A 77 2.49 -5.64 -1.11
CA ILE A 77 2.50 -4.25 -1.55
C ILE A 77 2.55 -4.25 -3.06
N LEU A 78 1.58 -3.58 -3.70
CA LEU A 78 1.56 -3.41 -5.14
C LEU A 78 1.69 -1.95 -5.53
N LYS A 79 2.40 -1.71 -6.63
CA LYS A 79 2.38 -0.44 -7.37
C LYS A 79 1.60 -0.65 -8.66
N ILE A 80 0.37 -0.14 -8.69
CA ILE A 80 -0.52 -0.26 -9.86
C ILE A 80 -0.66 1.10 -10.57
N GLY A 81 -1.09 1.08 -11.83
CA GLY A 81 -1.32 2.30 -12.59
C GLY A 81 -2.51 3.11 -12.07
N ALA A 82 -2.72 4.27 -12.67
CA ALA A 82 -3.76 5.21 -12.24
C ALA A 82 -5.19 4.67 -12.49
N GLN A 83 -5.35 3.90 -13.56
CA GLN A 83 -6.61 3.34 -14.01
C GLN A 83 -6.81 1.90 -13.57
N ASP A 84 -5.75 1.23 -13.10
CA ASP A 84 -5.83 -0.13 -12.59
C ASP A 84 -6.51 -0.15 -11.21
N SER A 85 -7.33 -1.18 -10.99
CA SER A 85 -7.88 -1.49 -9.68
C SER A 85 -7.28 -2.78 -9.15
N TRP A 86 -6.84 -2.75 -7.90
CA TRP A 86 -6.39 -3.95 -7.19
C TRP A 86 -7.46 -5.06 -7.15
N CYS A 87 -8.76 -4.72 -7.17
CA CYS A 87 -9.84 -5.70 -7.19
C CYS A 87 -9.95 -6.48 -8.50
N GLU A 88 -9.39 -5.95 -9.59
CA GLU A 88 -9.49 -6.53 -10.94
C GLU A 88 -8.29 -7.42 -11.28
N VAL A 89 -7.24 -7.40 -10.46
CA VAL A 89 -6.04 -8.23 -10.65
C VAL A 89 -6.13 -9.47 -9.79
N ASP A 90 -6.14 -10.65 -10.39
CA ASP A 90 -6.06 -11.94 -9.68
C ASP A 90 -4.79 -12.02 -8.85
N PRO A 91 -4.83 -12.52 -7.59
CA PRO A 91 -3.65 -12.60 -6.72
C PRO A 91 -2.47 -13.35 -7.34
N GLU A 92 -2.75 -14.41 -8.10
CA GLU A 92 -1.74 -15.21 -8.81
C GLU A 92 -1.06 -14.45 -9.96
N GLN A 93 -1.70 -13.39 -10.45
CA GLN A 93 -1.17 -12.54 -11.51
C GLN A 93 -0.48 -11.30 -10.97
N ARG A 94 -0.52 -11.02 -9.65
CA ARG A 94 -0.06 -9.75 -9.07
C ARG A 94 1.45 -9.56 -9.03
N ASP A 95 2.23 -10.61 -9.25
CA ASP A 95 3.69 -10.58 -9.14
C ASP A 95 4.39 -9.45 -9.92
N PRO A 96 4.02 -9.10 -11.15
CA PRO A 96 4.61 -7.99 -11.89
C PRO A 96 4.44 -6.61 -11.21
N TRP A 97 3.42 -6.48 -10.35
CA TRP A 97 3.12 -5.24 -9.63
C TRP A 97 3.63 -5.26 -8.19
N LYS A 98 4.09 -6.41 -7.68
CA LYS A 98 4.62 -6.54 -6.32
C LYS A 98 5.92 -5.75 -6.19
N ILE A 99 6.01 -4.97 -5.13
CA ILE A 99 7.23 -4.25 -4.76
C ILE A 99 7.63 -4.61 -3.33
N ALA A 100 8.94 -4.68 -3.09
CA ALA A 100 9.46 -4.87 -1.74
C ALA A 100 9.19 -3.63 -0.86
N PRO A 101 9.08 -3.78 0.47
CA PRO A 101 8.95 -2.64 1.39
C PRO A 101 10.04 -1.58 1.20
N GLN A 102 11.28 -2.00 0.92
CA GLN A 102 12.42 -1.10 0.67
C GLN A 102 12.22 -0.28 -0.61
N ALA A 103 11.66 -0.88 -1.66
CA ALA A 103 11.33 -0.17 -2.89
C ALA A 103 10.19 0.83 -2.65
N LEU A 104 9.20 0.50 -1.81
CA LEU A 104 8.16 1.44 -1.40
C LEU A 104 8.75 2.63 -0.62
N LEU A 105 9.65 2.37 0.34
CA LEU A 105 10.30 3.43 1.09
C LEU A 105 11.10 4.37 0.17
N ALA A 106 11.86 3.82 -0.77
CA ALA A 106 12.57 4.60 -1.78
C ALA A 106 11.62 5.46 -2.63
N LEU A 107 10.44 4.95 -3.01
CA LEU A 107 9.41 5.71 -3.71
C LEU A 107 8.80 6.83 -2.85
N LEU A 108 8.73 6.65 -1.53
CA LEU A 108 8.24 7.67 -0.61
C LEU A 108 9.28 8.75 -0.30
N ASP A 109 10.57 8.39 -0.34
CA ASP A 109 11.69 9.32 -0.16
C ASP A 109 12.01 10.10 -1.44
N ALA A 110 11.66 9.56 -2.61
CA ALA A 110 11.70 10.30 -3.85
C ALA A 110 10.74 11.49 -3.77
N THR A 111 11.28 12.71 -3.86
CA THR A 111 10.49 13.85 -4.28
C THR A 111 10.00 13.59 -5.70
N PRO A 112 8.76 13.95 -6.09
CA PRO A 112 8.39 13.92 -7.49
C PRO A 112 9.43 14.77 -8.21
N ASP A 113 10.27 14.13 -9.00
CA ASP A 113 11.24 14.83 -9.83
C ASP A 113 10.41 15.85 -10.62
N GLY A 114 10.71 17.14 -10.43
CA GLY A 114 10.29 18.21 -11.32
C GLY A 114 11.00 18.03 -12.66
N GLY A 115 10.89 16.84 -13.24
CA GLY A 115 11.48 16.40 -14.48
C GLY A 115 10.65 16.98 -15.60
N ILE A 116 10.92 18.24 -15.88
CA ILE A 116 10.79 18.86 -17.19
C ILE A 116 11.07 17.76 -18.21
N GLN A 117 10.06 17.39 -19.00
CA GLN A 117 10.30 16.79 -20.30
C GLN A 117 11.14 17.80 -21.07
N ALA A 118 12.47 17.69 -20.96
CA ALA A 118 13.38 18.17 -21.98
C ALA A 118 13.12 17.25 -23.19
N ALA A 119 12.04 17.56 -23.89
CA ALA A 119 11.82 17.05 -25.23
C ALA A 119 13.02 17.50 -26.05
N LEU A 120 13.77 16.50 -26.52
CA LEU A 120 14.82 16.61 -27.50
C LEU A 120 14.35 17.45 -28.70
N ASN A 121 14.92 18.63 -28.85
CA ASN A 121 14.97 19.35 -30.12
C ASN A 121 16.43 19.70 -30.42
N THR A 122 17.10 18.82 -31.14
CA THR A 122 18.17 19.11 -32.10
C THR A 122 18.37 17.87 -32.95
#